data_AF-A0A7S1T0N7-F1
#
_entry.id   AF-A0A7S1T0N7-F1
#
_cell.length_a   1.000
_cell.length_b   1.000
_cell.length_c   1.000
_cell.angle_alpha   90.00
_cell.angle_beta   90.00
_cell.angle_gamma   90.00
#
_symmetry.space_group_name_H-M   'P 1'
#
loop_
_entity.id
_entity.type
_entity.pdbx_description
1 polymer ?
#
loop_
_entity_poly.entity_id
_entity_poly.type
_entity_poly.pdbx_seq_one_letter_code
_entity_poly.pdbx_strand_id
1 'polypeptide(L)'
;AYALDGLVGTCSSAVRQESAATLAAICTNRRGLGALKTEGLMPELLVSLHAALAKEDCAVALAAAAVVLGAAQPHADPMLLRMKEATQLIAQLLSCQAYLSPLDSKVRSLPLQHTHRRTHTHTLTQVRTRH
;
A
#
# COMPACT_ATOMS: atom_id res chain seq x y z
N ALA A 1 16.45 11.11 8.23
CA ALA A 1 17.53 10.80 7.28
C ALA A 1 17.30 9.43 6.62
N TYR A 2 17.61 8.30 7.27
CA TYR A 2 17.61 6.96 6.66
C TYR A 2 16.36 6.54 5.85
N ALA A 3 15.14 6.83 6.31
CA ALA A 3 13.93 6.42 5.58
C ALA A 3 13.64 7.25 4.32
N LEU A 4 14.07 8.52 4.28
CA LEU A 4 14.00 9.35 3.08
C LEU A 4 15.02 8.88 2.04
N ASP A 5 16.21 8.51 2.48
CA ASP A 5 17.25 7.95 1.61
C ASP A 5 16.80 6.64 0.94
N GLY A 6 16.02 5.81 1.63
CA GLY A 6 15.45 4.58 1.05
C GLY A 6 14.39 4.84 -0.03
N LEU A 7 13.85 6.06 -0.10
CA LEU A 7 12.87 6.49 -1.09
C LEU A 7 13.52 7.05 -2.35
N VAL A 8 14.66 7.71 -2.19
CA VAL A 8 15.39 8.42 -3.24
C VAL A 8 16.50 7.53 -3.81
N GLY A 9 16.55 7.36 -5.14
CA GLY A 9 17.70 6.70 -5.81
C GLY A 9 17.54 5.22 -6.21
N THR A 10 18.68 4.53 -6.32
CA THR A 10 18.91 3.18 -6.90
C THR A 10 18.55 2.02 -5.96
N CYS A 11 17.87 2.28 -4.85
CA CYS A 11 17.47 1.27 -3.88
C CYS A 11 16.52 0.24 -4.51
N SER A 12 16.61 -1.01 -4.02
CA SER A 12 15.72 -2.10 -4.44
C SER A 12 14.26 -1.75 -4.15
N SER A 13 13.32 -2.36 -4.89
CA SER A 13 11.88 -2.13 -4.67
C SER A 13 11.48 -2.46 -3.22
N ALA A 14 11.97 -3.58 -2.66
CA ALA A 14 11.69 -3.96 -1.28
C ALA A 14 12.07 -2.88 -0.25
N VAL A 15 13.28 -2.32 -0.35
CA VAL A 15 13.74 -1.25 0.55
C VAL A 15 12.89 0.01 0.40
N ARG A 16 12.49 0.33 -0.83
CA ARG A 16 11.66 1.49 -1.13
C ARG A 16 10.26 1.36 -0.54
N GLN A 17 9.67 0.17 -0.64
CA GLN A 17 8.36 -0.15 -0.07
C GLN A 17 8.38 -0.09 1.45
N GLU A 18 9.40 -0.68 2.09
CA GLU A 18 9.56 -0.67 3.54
C GLU A 18 9.79 0.75 4.08
N SER A 19 10.63 1.53 3.38
CA SER A 19 10.89 2.94 3.71
C SER A 19 9.63 3.79 3.58
N ALA A 20 8.87 3.61 2.49
CA ALA A 20 7.61 4.30 2.28
C ALA A 20 6.56 3.93 3.34
N ALA A 21 6.43 2.64 3.67
CA ALA A 21 5.52 2.17 4.71
C ALA A 21 5.87 2.75 6.10
N THR A 22 7.18 2.80 6.41
CA THR A 22 7.67 3.38 7.67
C THR A 22 7.34 4.87 7.75
N LEU A 23 7.59 5.62 6.66
CA LEU A 23 7.27 7.05 6.60
C LEU A 23 5.76 7.31 6.68
N ALA A 24 4.94 6.47 6.05
CA ALA A 24 3.48 6.52 6.19
C ALA A 24 3.03 6.28 7.64
N ALA A 25 3.61 5.31 8.33
CA ALA A 25 3.32 5.06 9.75
C ALA A 25 3.71 6.24 10.65
N ILE A 26 4.80 6.94 10.32
CA ILE A 26 5.21 8.15 11.06
C ILE A 26 4.21 9.30 10.80
N CYS A 27 3.80 9.51 9.55
CA CYS A 27 2.90 10.62 9.17
C CYS A 27 1.46 10.43 9.63
N THR A 28 1.00 9.19 9.81
CA THR A 28 -0.35 8.90 10.34
C THR A 28 -0.45 9.08 11.86
N ASN A 29 0.68 9.18 12.56
CA ASN A 29 0.75 9.41 13.99
C ASN A 29 0.95 10.90 14.32
N ARG A 30 0.13 11.45 15.22
CA ARG A 30 0.21 12.87 15.65
C ARG A 30 1.62 13.30 16.07
N ARG A 31 2.33 12.45 16.81
CA ARG A 31 3.71 12.73 17.27
C ARG A 31 4.71 12.73 16.14
N GLY A 32 4.61 11.76 15.23
CA GLY A 32 5.52 11.63 14.09
C GLY A 32 5.32 12.77 13.08
N LEU A 33 4.07 13.09 12.76
CA LEU A 33 3.73 14.24 11.93
C LEU A 33 4.19 15.56 12.56
N GLY A 34 4.02 15.70 13.88
CA GLY A 34 4.52 16.85 14.65
C GLY A 34 6.03 17.01 14.52
N ALA A 35 6.80 15.93 14.68
CA ALA A 35 8.26 15.93 14.54
C ALA A 35 8.71 16.32 13.11
N LEU A 36 8.08 15.74 12.09
CA LEU A 36 8.39 16.05 10.69
C LEU A 36 8.08 17.51 10.34
N LYS A 37 7.03 18.08 10.93
CA LYS A 37 6.71 19.50 10.77
C LYS A 37 7.73 20.39 11.46
N THR A 38 8.12 20.08 12.69
CA THR A 38 9.11 20.88 13.44
C THR A 38 10.49 20.85 12.79
N GLU A 39 10.85 19.74 12.16
CA GLU A 39 12.11 19.59 11.43
C GLU A 39 12.04 20.14 9.99
N GLY A 40 10.88 20.58 9.52
CA GLY A 40 10.71 21.12 8.16
C GLY A 40 10.88 20.08 7.04
N LEU A 41 10.81 18.79 7.35
CA LEU A 41 11.06 17.69 6.41
C LEU A 41 9.84 17.33 5.55
N MET A 42 8.68 17.94 5.81
CA MET A 42 7.44 17.65 5.09
C MET A 42 7.48 17.90 3.58
N PRO A 43 7.93 19.07 3.10
CA PRO A 43 8.04 19.29 1.66
C PRO A 43 8.99 18.28 0.99
N GLU A 44 10.13 17.97 1.62
CA GLU A 44 11.10 17.01 1.09
C GLU A 44 10.53 15.59 1.00
N LEU A 45 9.76 15.16 2.02
CA LEU A 45 9.06 13.89 1.99
C LEU A 45 8.06 13.82 0.83
N LEU A 46 7.25 14.86 0.64
CA LEU A 46 6.23 14.90 -0.41
C LEU A 46 6.86 14.84 -1.81
N VAL A 47 7.96 15.57 -2.02
CA VAL A 47 8.72 15.54 -3.27
C VAL A 47 9.33 14.15 -3.50
N SER A 48 9.88 13.53 -2.46
CA SER A 48 10.47 12.20 -2.55
C SER A 48 9.43 11.14 -2.90
N LEU A 49 8.24 11.19 -2.27
CA LEU A 49 7.13 10.30 -2.58
C LEU A 49 6.62 10.50 -4.02
N HIS A 50 6.51 11.75 -4.47
CA HIS A 50 6.12 12.08 -5.84
C HIS A 50 7.10 11.48 -6.86
N ALA A 51 8.40 11.62 -6.61
CA ALA A 51 9.45 11.03 -7.45
C ALA A 51 9.43 9.49 -7.42
N ALA A 52 9.15 8.88 -6.26
CA ALA A 52 9.07 7.43 -6.13
C ALA A 52 7.83 6.83 -6.79
N LEU A 53 6.72 7.57 -6.83
CA LEU A 53 5.47 7.21 -7.53
C LEU A 53 5.66 7.07 -9.05
N ALA A 54 6.61 7.80 -9.64
CA ALA A 54 6.94 7.66 -11.07
C ALA A 54 7.46 6.26 -11.44
N LYS A 55 7.82 5.42 -10.45
CA LYS A 55 8.26 4.04 -10.65
C LYS A 55 7.12 3.01 -10.60
N GLU A 56 5.86 3.46 -10.54
CA GLU A 56 4.65 2.64 -10.59
C GLU A 56 4.57 1.50 -9.54
N ASP A 57 5.13 1.73 -8.35
CA ASP A 57 5.10 0.75 -7.26
C ASP A 57 3.82 0.92 -6.42
N CYS A 58 2.93 -0.07 -6.46
CA CYS A 58 1.63 -0.06 -5.77
C CYS A 58 1.77 0.26 -4.28
N ALA A 59 2.77 -0.32 -3.61
CA ALA A 59 2.93 -0.17 -2.17
C ALA A 59 3.41 1.23 -1.80
N VAL A 60 4.24 1.84 -2.65
CA VAL A 60 4.65 3.24 -2.49
C VAL A 60 3.48 4.19 -2.75
N ALA A 61 2.63 3.90 -3.74
CA ALA A 61 1.42 4.68 -3.99
C ALA A 61 0.44 4.62 -2.80
N LEU A 62 0.22 3.43 -2.24
CA LEU A 62 -0.61 3.26 -1.04
C LEU A 62 -0.03 4.02 0.16
N ALA A 63 1.28 3.94 0.37
CA ALA A 63 1.97 4.66 1.44
C ALA A 63 1.85 6.18 1.26
N ALA A 64 2.04 6.70 0.05
CA ALA A 64 1.86 8.11 -0.27
C ALA A 64 0.41 8.58 0.00
N ALA A 65 -0.58 7.77 -0.36
CA ALA A 65 -1.98 8.07 -0.04
C ALA A 65 -2.22 8.10 1.48
N ALA A 66 -1.64 7.16 2.24
CA ALA A 66 -1.72 7.16 3.69
C ALA A 66 -1.08 8.40 4.33
N VAL A 67 0.04 8.89 3.79
CA VAL A 67 0.68 10.14 4.22
C VAL A 67 -0.25 11.34 4.02
N VAL A 68 -0.85 11.46 2.83
CA VAL A 68 -1.81 12.54 2.51
C VAL A 68 -3.03 12.48 3.44
N LEU A 69 -3.59 11.29 3.67
CA LEU A 69 -4.72 11.11 4.59
C LEU A 69 -4.33 11.43 6.04
N GLY A 70 -3.11 11.10 6.44
CA GLY A 70 -2.53 11.51 7.73
C GLY A 70 -2.51 13.03 7.89
N ALA A 71 -2.08 13.75 6.84
CA ALA A 71 -2.08 15.21 6.81
C ALA A 71 -3.49 15.84 6.74
N ALA A 72 -4.52 15.05 6.40
CA ALA A 72 -5.93 15.46 6.40
C ALA A 72 -6.64 15.24 7.75
N GLN A 73 -5.98 14.61 8.73
CA GLN A 73 -6.59 14.34 10.02
C GLN A 73 -6.83 15.64 10.82
N PRO A 74 -7.84 15.68 11.71
CA PRO A 74 -8.22 16.89 12.44
C PRO A 74 -7.15 17.45 13.37
N HIS A 75 -6.12 16.64 13.69
CA HIS A 75 -4.99 17.06 14.50
C HIS A 75 -3.78 17.54 13.67
N ALA A 76 -3.84 17.37 12.34
CA ALA A 76 -2.83 17.83 11.41
C ALA A 76 -3.08 19.29 11.01
N ASP A 77 -2.02 19.99 10.62
CA ASP A 77 -2.15 21.36 10.14
C ASP A 77 -2.72 21.35 8.71
N PRO A 78 -3.88 21.96 8.45
CA PRO A 78 -4.47 22.01 7.12
C PRO A 78 -3.59 22.71 6.08
N MET A 79 -2.59 23.49 6.50
CA MET A 79 -1.60 24.07 5.59
C MET A 79 -0.78 23.02 4.84
N LEU A 80 -0.58 21.82 5.43
CA LEU A 80 0.17 20.74 4.77
C LEU A 80 -0.47 20.30 3.46
N LEU A 81 -1.80 20.25 3.39
CA LEU A 81 -2.53 19.90 2.16
C LEU A 81 -2.55 21.03 1.13
N ARG A 82 -2.31 22.28 1.56
CA ARG A 82 -2.24 23.44 0.67
C ARG A 82 -0.87 23.59 0.01
N MET A 83 0.11 22.79 0.42
CA MET A 83 1.43 22.78 -0.19
C MET A 83 1.33 22.34 -1.65
N LYS A 84 2.13 22.96 -2.51
CA LYS A 84 2.15 22.64 -3.94
C LYS A 84 2.57 21.18 -4.15
N GLU A 85 3.51 20.70 -3.35
CA GLU A 85 4.02 19.34 -3.38
C GLU A 85 2.93 18.33 -3.01
N ALA A 86 2.12 18.65 -1.99
CA ALA A 86 0.99 17.81 -1.57
C ALA A 86 -0.09 17.74 -2.65
N THR A 87 -0.47 18.88 -3.23
CA THR A 87 -1.48 18.93 -4.30
C THR A 87 -1.03 18.18 -5.56
N GLN A 88 0.25 18.28 -5.93
CA GLN A 88 0.83 17.52 -7.04
C GLN A 88 0.83 16.01 -6.77
N LEU A 89 1.21 15.60 -5.56
CA LEU A 89 1.18 14.21 -5.13
C LEU A 89 -0.24 13.63 -5.18
N ILE A 90 -1.23 14.39 -4.70
CA ILE A 90 -2.65 14.01 -4.75
C ILE A 90 -3.13 13.84 -6.19
N ALA A 91 -2.84 14.83 -7.06
CA ALA A 91 -3.23 14.76 -8.46
C ALA A 91 -2.64 13.52 -9.15
N GLN A 92 -1.37 13.22 -8.88
CA GLN A 92 -0.71 12.04 -9.43
C GLN A 92 -1.35 10.74 -8.91
N LEU A 93 -1.61 10.63 -7.61
CA LEU A 93 -2.28 9.47 -7.01
C LEU A 93 -3.67 9.23 -7.60
N LEU A 94 -4.46 10.29 -7.81
CA LEU A 94 -5.78 10.20 -8.44
C LEU A 94 -5.71 9.83 -9.92
N SER A 95 -4.62 10.22 -10.60
CA SER A 95 -4.39 9.90 -12.01
C SER A 95 -3.83 8.49 -12.24
N CYS A 96 -3.43 7.77 -11.20
CA CYS A 96 -2.94 6.40 -11.31
C CYS A 96 -4.06 5.43 -11.73
N GLN A 97 -4.34 5.36 -13.03
CA GLN A 97 -5.28 4.40 -13.61
C GLN A 97 -4.79 2.94 -13.57
N ALA A 98 -3.46 2.74 -13.44
CA ALA A 98 -2.84 1.41 -13.44
C ALA A 98 -3.26 0.49 -12.28
N TYR A 99 -3.89 1.02 -11.22
CA TYR A 99 -4.30 0.23 -10.05
C TYR A 99 -5.78 -0.16 -10.05
N LEU A 100 -6.57 0.27 -11.04
CA LEU A 100 -8.01 0.02 -11.14
C LEU A 100 -8.39 -1.19 -12.02
N SER A 101 -7.43 -1.88 -12.64
CA SER A 101 -7.67 -3.09 -13.44
C SER A 101 -6.65 -4.18 -13.08
N PRO A 102 -7.05 -5.23 -12.32
CA PRO A 102 -7.90 -6.29 -12.85
C PRO A 102 -8.91 -6.86 -11.82
N LEU A 103 -9.64 -6.02 -11.09
CA LEU A 103 -10.77 -6.53 -10.29
C LEU A 103 -11.97 -6.96 -11.16
N ASP A 104 -12.06 -6.47 -12.40
CA ASP A 104 -13.14 -6.81 -13.32
C ASP A 104 -12.97 -8.18 -14.03
N SER A 105 -11.75 -8.73 -14.10
CA SER A 105 -11.49 -9.95 -14.88
C SER A 105 -11.47 -11.26 -14.08
N LYS A 106 -11.45 -11.23 -12.75
CA LYS A 106 -11.47 -12.44 -11.90
C LYS A 106 -12.82 -12.78 -11.27
N VAL A 107 -13.77 -11.83 -11.21
CA VAL A 107 -15.09 -12.09 -10.60
C VAL A 107 -16.05 -12.77 -11.59
N ARG A 108 -15.80 -12.68 -12.91
CA ARG A 108 -16.67 -13.30 -13.94
C ARG A 108 -16.34 -14.74 -14.33
N SER A 109 -15.31 -15.36 -13.74
CA SER A 109 -14.88 -16.73 -14.08
C SER A 109 -14.79 -17.66 -12.87
N LEU A 110 -15.79 -17.61 -11.99
CA LEU A 110 -16.11 -18.74 -11.13
C LEU A 110 -17.11 -19.64 -11.87
N PRO A 111 -16.69 -20.72 -12.55
CA PRO A 111 -17.64 -21.77 -12.86
C PRO A 111 -18.14 -22.31 -11.51
N LEU A 112 -19.47 -22.33 -11.35
CA LEU A 112 -20.17 -23.02 -10.27
C LEU A 112 -19.78 -24.51 -10.30
N GLN A 113 -18.65 -24.87 -9.69
CA GLN A 113 -18.38 -26.26 -9.35
C GLN A 113 -19.20 -26.57 -8.11
N HIS A 114 -20.40 -27.12 -8.35
CA HIS A 114 -21.16 -27.85 -7.35
C HIS A 114 -20.22 -28.88 -6.69
N THR A 115 -19.76 -28.56 -5.48
CA THR A 115 -19.07 -29.49 -4.60
C THR A 115 -20.02 -30.62 -4.24
N HIS A 116 -19.87 -31.76 -4.91
CA HIS A 116 -20.51 -33.00 -4.51
C HIS A 116 -19.86 -33.44 -3.18
N ARG A 117 -20.56 -33.11 -2.09
CA ARG A 117 -20.24 -33.46 -0.71
C ARG A 117 -20.24 -34.99 -0.57
N ARG A 118 -19.07 -35.61 -0.58
CA ARG A 118 -18.89 -37.02 -0.16
C ARG A 118 -19.11 -37.11 1.35
N THR A 119 -20.19 -37.76 1.74
CA THR A 119 -20.41 -38.24 3.11
C THR A 119 -19.50 -39.43 3.37
N HIS A 120 -18.56 -39.26 4.31
CA HIS A 120 -17.86 -40.36 4.93
C HIS A 120 -18.87 -41.27 5.65
N THR A 121 -18.86 -42.56 5.33
CA THR A 121 -19.30 -43.61 6.25
C THR A 121 -18.15 -44.59 6.45
N HIS A 122 -17.84 -44.77 7.72
CA HIS A 122 -16.81 -45.61 8.30
C HIS A 122 -17.36 -47.04 8.39
N THR A 123 -16.67 -48.04 7.82
CA THR A 123 -16.70 -49.46 8.24
C THR A 123 -15.58 -50.19 7.49
N LEU A 124 -14.46 -50.47 8.15
CA LEU A 124 -14.10 -51.77 8.76
C LEU A 124 -13.61 -52.82 7.74
N THR A 125 -12.28 -52.93 7.68
CA THR A 125 -11.46 -54.16 7.76
C THR A 125 -12.12 -55.49 7.31
N GLN A 126 -11.65 -56.09 6.21
CA GLN A 126 -10.85 -57.33 6.22
C GLN A 126 -10.70 -58.01 4.83
N VAL A 127 -9.47 -58.49 4.60
CA VAL A 127 -9.09 -59.79 4.00
C VAL A 127 -9.21 -59.99 2.47
N ARG A 128 -8.08 -59.68 1.83
CA ARG A 128 -7.28 -60.54 0.92
C ARG A 128 -7.77 -61.98 0.70
N THR A 129 -8.09 -62.34 -0.55
CA THR A 129 -7.50 -63.51 -1.25
C THR A 129 -7.75 -63.45 -2.76
N ARG A 130 -6.70 -63.77 -3.51
CA ARG A 130 -6.71 -64.08 -4.95
C ARG A 130 -7.12 -65.54 -5.13
N HIS A 131 -8.02 -65.79 -6.09
CA HIS A 131 -8.04 -66.86 -7.10
C HIS A 131 -9.47 -67.27 -7.45
#